data_AF-R9IU58-F1
#
_entry.id   AF-R9IU58-F1
#
_cell.length_a   1.000
_cell.length_b   1.000
_cell.length_c   1.000
_cell.angle_alpha   90.00
_cell.angle_beta   90.00
_cell.angle_gamma   90.00
#
_symmetry.space_group_name_H-M   'P 1'
#
loop_
_entity.id
_entity.type
_entity.pdbx_description
1 polymer ?
#
loop_
_entity_poly.entity_id
_entity_poly.type
_entity_poly.pdbx_seq_one_letter_code
_entity_poly.pdbx_strand_id
1 'polypeptide(L)'
;MRRRTWGRNTNKFRRHTTRALVLLVAGISVGYVLLLFVYLLPTEPMRAHLAEAAVVLSGEREYHRVIPGVVSTQLDNYTDSWMMGNAVYDSPRPVYERALTCTSADFGGGPLDGLVRYLGAEKGYREVDYTRYWHGYLVLLKPFFLLFDYADLRVFNVIVQLLLVFLIFRAFSKAGYELEAWGYVLSVLFMMPVVIPLSIQFSVIFYLTNFSVLVLLKAYDWIVEQNSLLLYFQLIGMCASYFDLLTYPTASLGVPLVCILLLGADRDSWTKVKNVVSLSVSWGFGYGAMWAGKWILSTLVLRDNVMANALSQILLRASHTQNGERLTVLDTWLRNVEFYFEKPYLILIALCLAAVFAGIFRSRGQLADVCIDSIPFLLVAVMPFMWYALAGQHSYEHHWFTFRGLVTTVFACMCICARLYRDANMEYSRRRFRNGGFR
;
A
#
# COMPACT_ATOMS: atom_id res chain seq x y z
N MET A 1 9.38 -2.73 46.01
CA MET A 1 9.60 -2.18 44.64
C MET A 1 8.88 -2.95 43.51
N ARG A 2 8.85 -4.30 43.49
CA ARG A 2 8.22 -5.09 42.39
C ARG A 2 6.71 -4.85 42.14
N ARG A 3 5.89 -4.57 43.17
CA ARG A 3 4.45 -4.27 43.00
C ARG A 3 4.17 -2.91 42.34
N ARG A 4 5.02 -1.90 42.57
CA ARG A 4 4.86 -0.54 42.03
C ARG A 4 5.21 -0.44 40.54
N THR A 5 6.18 -1.24 40.06
CA THR A 5 6.54 -1.32 38.64
C THR A 5 5.51 -2.11 37.83
N TRP A 6 4.91 -3.15 38.42
CA TRP A 6 3.85 -3.94 37.76
C TRP A 6 2.55 -3.12 37.56
N GLY A 7 2.15 -2.31 38.55
CA GLY A 7 1.00 -1.39 38.43
C GLY A 7 1.17 -0.27 37.40
N ARG A 8 2.41 0.18 37.14
CA ARG A 8 2.69 1.20 36.10
C ARG A 8 2.64 0.60 34.69
N ASN A 9 3.17 -0.62 34.50
CA ASN A 9 3.16 -1.28 33.19
C ASN A 9 1.76 -1.70 32.75
N THR A 10 0.93 -2.17 33.68
CA THR A 10 -0.49 -2.51 33.42
C THR A 10 -1.31 -1.30 33.02
N ASN A 11 -1.13 -0.15 33.69
CA ASN A 11 -1.80 1.10 33.32
C ASN A 11 -1.36 1.64 31.95
N LYS A 12 -0.06 1.51 31.61
CA LYS A 12 0.45 1.91 30.28
C LYS A 12 -0.13 1.02 29.17
N PHE A 13 -0.13 -0.29 29.37
CA PHE A 13 -0.71 -1.25 28.42
C PHE A 13 -2.21 -0.99 28.20
N ARG A 14 -2.99 -0.87 29.29
CA ARG A 14 -4.43 -0.57 29.22
C ARG A 14 -4.70 0.73 28.46
N ARG A 15 -3.94 1.80 28.73
CA ARG A 15 -4.07 3.07 28.00
C ARG A 15 -3.82 2.91 26.51
N HIS A 16 -2.82 2.12 26.10
CA HIS A 16 -2.56 1.85 24.68
C HIS A 16 -3.69 1.07 24.03
N THR A 17 -4.17 0.00 24.67
CA THR A 17 -5.28 -0.80 24.16
C THR A 17 -6.53 0.05 23.98
N THR A 18 -6.87 0.89 24.97
CA THR A 18 -8.02 1.81 24.85
C THR A 18 -7.83 2.79 23.68
N ARG A 19 -6.65 3.40 23.52
CA ARG A 19 -6.38 4.30 22.38
C ARG A 19 -6.51 3.57 21.04
N ALA A 20 -6.01 2.34 20.94
CA ALA A 20 -6.10 1.52 19.74
C ALA A 20 -7.55 1.19 19.37
N LEU A 21 -8.38 0.84 20.36
CA LEU A 21 -9.81 0.57 20.14
C LEU A 21 -10.58 1.84 19.77
N VAL A 22 -10.31 2.96 20.44
CA VAL A 22 -10.92 4.25 20.10
C VAL A 22 -10.56 4.66 18.68
N LEU A 23 -9.28 4.52 18.29
CA LEU A 23 -8.83 4.80 16.93
C LEU A 23 -9.56 3.92 15.90
N LEU A 24 -9.72 2.63 16.19
CA LEU A 24 -10.42 1.70 15.32
C LEU A 24 -11.90 2.08 15.13
N VAL A 25 -12.63 2.27 16.23
CA VAL A 25 -14.06 2.65 16.18
C VAL A 25 -14.24 3.99 15.47
N ALA A 26 -13.42 4.98 15.81
CA ALA A 26 -13.44 6.28 15.16
C ALA A 26 -13.16 6.16 13.66
N GLY A 27 -12.17 5.35 13.26
CA GLY A 27 -11.85 5.15 11.85
C GLY A 27 -12.95 4.45 11.06
N ILE A 28 -13.62 3.44 11.63
CA ILE A 28 -14.78 2.78 11.03
C ILE A 28 -15.93 3.79 10.85
N SER A 29 -16.25 4.55 11.91
CA SER A 29 -17.33 5.54 11.86
C SER A 29 -17.03 6.67 10.87
N VAL A 30 -15.82 7.23 10.90
CA VAL A 30 -15.40 8.30 9.98
C VAL A 30 -15.38 7.76 8.54
N GLY A 31 -14.83 6.57 8.30
CA GLY A 31 -14.83 5.95 6.97
C GLY A 31 -16.24 5.78 6.42
N TYR A 32 -17.16 5.25 7.23
CA TYR A 32 -18.55 5.11 6.81
C TYR A 32 -19.21 6.47 6.52
N VAL A 33 -19.04 7.45 7.40
CA VAL A 33 -19.61 8.80 7.23
C VAL A 33 -19.04 9.50 5.98
N LEU A 34 -17.75 9.37 5.69
CA LEU A 34 -17.16 9.90 4.48
C LEU A 34 -17.78 9.28 3.22
N LEU A 35 -18.06 7.97 3.24
CA LEU A 35 -18.77 7.30 2.15
C LEU A 35 -20.21 7.82 2.01
N LEU A 36 -20.93 8.00 3.12
CA LEU A 36 -22.27 8.61 3.09
C LEU A 36 -22.23 9.98 2.37
N PHE A 37 -21.27 10.83 2.72
CA PHE A 37 -21.13 12.15 2.10
C PHE A 37 -20.87 12.07 0.60
N VAL A 38 -19.96 11.21 0.15
CA VAL A 38 -19.68 11.13 -1.30
C VAL A 38 -20.80 10.44 -2.08
N TYR A 39 -21.62 9.60 -1.44
CA TYR A 39 -22.82 9.04 -2.08
C TYR A 39 -24.02 10.01 -2.12
N LEU A 40 -23.95 11.16 -1.46
CA LEU A 40 -24.91 12.27 -1.64
C LEU A 40 -24.58 13.12 -2.87
N LEU A 41 -23.36 13.01 -3.42
CA LEU A 41 -22.94 13.80 -4.58
C LEU A 41 -23.68 13.37 -5.85
N PRO A 42 -24.06 14.33 -6.72
CA PRO A 42 -24.76 14.01 -7.97
C PRO A 42 -23.86 13.23 -8.92
N THR A 43 -24.39 12.18 -9.54
CA THR A 43 -23.61 11.35 -10.48
C THR A 43 -23.65 11.86 -11.92
N GLU A 44 -24.60 12.71 -12.28
CA GLU A 44 -24.76 13.19 -13.67
C GLU A 44 -23.52 13.93 -14.19
N PRO A 45 -22.93 14.92 -13.49
CA PRO A 45 -21.69 15.55 -13.94
C PRO A 45 -20.53 14.55 -14.03
N MET A 46 -20.46 13.60 -13.09
CA MET A 46 -19.42 12.57 -13.09
C MET A 46 -19.53 11.65 -14.32
N ARG A 47 -20.75 11.30 -14.74
CA ARG A 47 -20.97 10.53 -15.97
C ARG A 47 -20.54 11.30 -17.20
N ALA A 48 -20.83 12.60 -17.26
CA ALA A 48 -20.41 13.45 -18.36
C ALA A 48 -18.88 13.48 -18.48
N HIS A 49 -18.15 13.71 -17.38
CA HIS A 49 -16.69 13.69 -17.41
C HIS A 49 -16.10 12.30 -17.70
N LEU A 50 -16.74 11.22 -17.23
CA LEU A 50 -16.28 9.87 -17.52
C LEU A 50 -16.71 9.35 -18.90
N ALA A 51 -17.60 10.01 -19.63
CA ALA A 51 -17.93 9.63 -21.00
C ALA A 51 -16.68 9.70 -21.90
N GLU A 52 -15.81 10.69 -21.69
CA GLU A 52 -14.52 10.80 -22.38
C GLU A 52 -13.55 9.66 -21.98
N ALA A 53 -13.67 9.13 -20.75
CA ALA A 53 -12.88 7.97 -20.32
C ALA A 53 -13.19 6.73 -21.17
N ALA A 54 -14.43 6.58 -21.67
CA ALA A 54 -14.79 5.47 -22.54
C ALA A 54 -13.96 5.44 -23.83
N VAL A 55 -13.55 6.60 -24.36
CA VAL A 55 -12.69 6.69 -25.54
C VAL A 55 -11.30 6.14 -25.23
N VAL A 56 -10.70 6.58 -24.12
CA VAL A 56 -9.38 6.12 -23.66
C VAL A 56 -9.40 4.61 -23.41
N LEU A 57 -10.37 4.14 -22.62
CA LEU A 57 -10.43 2.74 -22.20
C LEU A 57 -10.83 1.78 -23.33
N SER A 58 -11.60 2.24 -24.33
CA SER A 58 -11.93 1.42 -25.50
C SER A 58 -10.70 1.10 -26.35
N GLY A 59 -9.75 2.05 -26.45
CA GLY A 59 -8.46 1.82 -27.12
C GLY A 59 -7.52 0.94 -26.29
N GLU A 60 -7.46 1.18 -24.98
CA GLU A 60 -6.54 0.48 -24.09
C GLU A 60 -6.97 -0.97 -23.78
N ARG A 61 -8.29 -1.22 -23.67
CA ARG A 61 -8.90 -2.46 -23.15
C ARG A 61 -8.49 -2.71 -21.68
N GLU A 62 -8.91 -3.86 -21.13
CA GLU A 62 -8.81 -4.16 -19.69
C GLU A 62 -7.37 -4.32 -19.17
N TYR A 63 -6.48 -4.92 -19.96
CA TYR A 63 -5.11 -5.24 -19.56
C TYR A 63 -4.09 -4.65 -20.56
N HIS A 64 -4.24 -3.36 -20.83
CA HIS A 64 -3.36 -2.61 -21.74
C HIS A 64 -1.91 -2.66 -21.29
N ARG A 65 -0.97 -2.77 -22.23
CA ARG A 65 0.46 -2.60 -21.95
C ARG A 65 0.94 -1.32 -22.59
N VAL A 66 1.38 -0.37 -21.76
CA VAL A 66 1.83 0.96 -22.22
C VAL A 66 3.00 0.83 -23.20
N ILE A 67 3.89 -0.15 -22.98
CA ILE A 67 4.95 -0.50 -23.91
C ILE A 67 4.65 -1.90 -24.47
N PRO A 68 4.39 -2.04 -25.78
CA PRO A 68 4.13 -3.34 -26.39
C PRO A 68 5.24 -4.35 -26.11
N GLY A 69 4.86 -5.55 -25.65
CA GLY A 69 5.80 -6.62 -25.32
C GLY A 69 6.46 -6.53 -23.94
N VAL A 70 6.27 -5.44 -23.18
CA VAL A 70 6.80 -5.30 -21.81
C VAL A 70 5.69 -5.53 -20.80
N VAL A 71 5.71 -6.68 -20.14
CA VAL A 71 4.65 -7.17 -19.26
C VAL A 71 4.54 -6.33 -17.99
N SER A 72 5.66 -5.81 -17.47
CA SER A 72 5.64 -4.93 -16.29
C SER A 72 4.93 -3.59 -16.51
N THR A 73 4.64 -3.23 -17.77
CA THR A 73 3.86 -2.03 -18.13
C THR A 73 2.36 -2.28 -18.30
N GLN A 74 1.87 -3.45 -17.88
CA GLN A 74 0.45 -3.77 -17.89
C GLN A 74 -0.33 -2.91 -16.89
N LEU A 75 -1.39 -2.26 -17.36
CA LEU A 75 -2.41 -1.55 -16.58
C LEU A 75 -3.50 -2.53 -16.09
N ASP A 76 -4.27 -2.10 -15.09
CA ASP A 76 -5.44 -2.82 -14.60
C ASP A 76 -6.72 -1.98 -14.82
N ASN A 77 -7.05 -1.77 -16.09
CA ASN A 77 -8.27 -1.06 -16.47
C ASN A 77 -9.52 -1.90 -16.14
N TYR A 78 -9.41 -3.21 -15.91
CA TYR A 78 -10.48 -4.04 -15.36
C TYR A 78 -10.93 -3.50 -14.01
N THR A 79 -9.99 -3.39 -13.06
CA THR A 79 -10.32 -2.89 -11.72
C THR A 79 -10.65 -1.40 -11.75
N ASP A 80 -9.92 -0.58 -12.50
CA ASP A 80 -10.20 0.85 -12.59
C ASP A 80 -11.59 1.14 -13.16
N SER A 81 -12.05 0.35 -14.14
CA SER A 81 -13.42 0.46 -14.68
C SER A 81 -14.47 0.10 -13.64
N TRP A 82 -14.20 -0.88 -12.78
CA TRP A 82 -15.06 -1.17 -11.63
C TRP A 82 -15.09 0.01 -10.66
N MET A 83 -13.92 0.58 -10.34
CA MET A 83 -13.82 1.73 -9.42
C MET A 83 -14.58 2.95 -9.94
N MET A 84 -14.48 3.23 -11.24
CA MET A 84 -15.25 4.27 -11.93
C MET A 84 -16.74 3.95 -11.99
N GLY A 85 -17.11 2.70 -12.29
CA GLY A 85 -18.51 2.24 -12.28
C GLY A 85 -19.19 2.47 -10.94
N ASN A 86 -18.51 2.12 -9.84
CA ASN A 86 -18.99 2.38 -8.47
C ASN A 86 -19.15 3.88 -8.17
N ALA A 87 -18.34 4.74 -8.81
CA ALA A 87 -18.41 6.18 -8.63
C ALA A 87 -19.66 6.78 -9.30
N VAL A 88 -20.04 6.31 -10.49
CA VAL A 88 -21.10 6.93 -11.31
C VAL A 88 -22.45 6.23 -11.28
N TYR A 89 -22.51 5.01 -10.75
CA TYR A 89 -23.75 4.27 -10.64
C TYR A 89 -24.73 4.97 -9.68
N ASP A 90 -25.94 5.25 -10.19
CA ASP A 90 -27.01 5.84 -9.39
C ASP A 90 -28.02 4.77 -9.00
N SER A 91 -27.78 4.20 -7.82
CA SER A 91 -28.68 3.22 -7.23
C SER A 91 -29.91 3.91 -6.63
N PRO A 92 -31.12 3.35 -6.79
CA PRO A 92 -32.33 3.85 -6.13
C PRO A 92 -32.34 3.59 -4.61
N ARG A 93 -31.36 2.84 -4.07
CA ARG A 93 -31.28 2.51 -2.65
C ARG A 93 -31.04 3.75 -1.79
N PRO A 94 -31.46 3.76 -0.52
CA PRO A 94 -31.07 4.80 0.42
C PRO A 94 -29.54 4.93 0.52
N VAL A 95 -29.07 6.16 0.74
CA VAL A 95 -27.62 6.48 0.79
C VAL A 95 -26.86 5.64 1.81
N TYR A 96 -27.49 5.31 2.94
CA TYR A 96 -26.88 4.50 3.99
C TYR A 96 -26.57 3.06 3.54
N GLU A 97 -27.35 2.51 2.59
CA GLU A 97 -27.09 1.21 1.98
C GLU A 97 -26.09 1.35 0.82
N ARG A 98 -26.23 2.39 -0.01
CA ARG A 98 -25.32 2.66 -1.14
C ARG A 98 -23.85 2.72 -0.70
N ALA A 99 -23.59 3.39 0.42
CA ALA A 99 -22.25 3.49 1.02
C ALA A 99 -21.66 2.13 1.46
N LEU A 100 -22.49 1.10 1.62
CA LEU A 100 -22.06 -0.25 1.99
C LEU A 100 -22.05 -1.21 0.80
N THR A 101 -23.01 -1.09 -0.12
CA THR A 101 -23.16 -1.99 -1.26
C THR A 101 -22.17 -1.69 -2.37
N CYS A 102 -21.85 -0.41 -2.60
CA CYS A 102 -20.93 0.02 -3.65
C CYS A 102 -21.27 -0.63 -5.00
N THR A 103 -22.53 -0.48 -5.40
CA THR A 103 -23.14 -1.16 -6.55
C THR A 103 -22.65 -0.58 -7.87
N SER A 104 -22.48 -1.43 -8.88
CA SER A 104 -22.22 -1.06 -10.28
C SER A 104 -23.21 -1.74 -11.23
N ALA A 105 -23.28 -1.25 -12.47
CA ALA A 105 -23.98 -1.90 -13.56
C ALA A 105 -23.09 -2.95 -14.25
N ASP A 106 -23.66 -4.12 -14.53
CA ASP A 106 -23.00 -5.23 -15.22
C ASP A 106 -23.87 -5.72 -16.38
N PHE A 107 -23.26 -5.89 -17.55
CA PHE A 107 -23.91 -6.42 -18.74
C PHE A 107 -23.35 -7.79 -19.16
N GLY A 108 -22.54 -8.43 -18.30
CA GLY A 108 -21.97 -9.75 -18.52
C GLY A 108 -20.66 -9.78 -19.30
N GLY A 109 -20.21 -8.64 -19.83
CA GLY A 109 -18.95 -8.48 -20.56
C GLY A 109 -17.74 -8.11 -19.70
N GLY A 110 -17.91 -7.93 -18.38
CA GLY A 110 -16.88 -7.45 -17.46
C GLY A 110 -17.04 -5.96 -17.09
N PRO A 111 -16.23 -5.45 -16.14
CA PRO A 111 -16.40 -4.08 -15.61
C PRO A 111 -16.17 -2.98 -16.64
N LEU A 112 -15.27 -3.19 -17.61
CA LEU A 112 -15.04 -2.22 -18.68
C LEU A 112 -16.27 -2.10 -19.59
N ASP A 113 -16.80 -3.24 -20.06
CA ASP A 113 -18.04 -3.28 -20.84
C ASP A 113 -19.20 -2.64 -20.05
N GLY A 114 -19.30 -3.01 -18.76
CA GLY A 114 -20.29 -2.48 -17.84
C GLY A 114 -20.26 -0.96 -17.73
N LEU A 115 -19.07 -0.39 -17.52
CA LEU A 115 -18.87 1.05 -17.44
C LEU A 115 -19.24 1.75 -18.75
N VAL A 116 -18.68 1.30 -19.88
CA VAL A 116 -18.87 1.96 -21.19
C VAL A 116 -20.34 1.97 -21.60
N ARG A 117 -21.04 0.84 -21.48
CA ARG A 117 -22.47 0.73 -21.85
C ARG A 117 -23.36 1.52 -20.90
N TYR A 118 -23.04 1.54 -19.60
CA TYR A 118 -23.76 2.36 -18.63
C TYR A 118 -23.61 3.86 -18.90
N LEU A 119 -22.40 4.31 -19.23
CA LEU A 119 -22.15 5.71 -19.63
C LEU A 119 -22.85 6.06 -20.96
N GLY A 120 -22.99 5.10 -21.87
CA GLY A 120 -23.81 5.20 -23.08
C GLY A 120 -25.32 5.18 -22.84
N ALA A 121 -25.77 5.23 -21.57
CA ALA A 121 -27.18 5.18 -21.16
C ALA A 121 -27.94 3.91 -21.62
N GLU A 122 -27.23 2.82 -21.87
CA GLU A 122 -27.85 1.55 -22.23
C GLU A 122 -28.62 0.95 -21.04
N LYS A 123 -29.75 0.31 -21.34
CA LYS A 123 -30.62 -0.35 -20.35
C LYS A 123 -30.42 -1.88 -20.37
N GLY A 124 -30.94 -2.56 -19.37
CA GLY A 124 -30.90 -4.04 -19.30
C GLY A 124 -29.67 -4.60 -18.58
N TYR A 125 -28.98 -3.78 -17.80
CA TYR A 125 -27.92 -4.24 -16.91
C TYR A 125 -28.47 -4.95 -15.67
N ARG A 126 -27.63 -5.79 -15.09
CA ARG A 126 -27.75 -6.34 -13.74
C ARG A 126 -27.05 -5.41 -12.75
N GLU A 127 -27.60 -5.28 -11.54
CA GLU A 127 -26.87 -4.68 -10.42
C GLU A 127 -25.89 -5.68 -9.82
N VAL A 128 -24.65 -5.24 -9.56
CA VAL A 128 -23.64 -6.01 -8.84
C VAL A 128 -23.17 -5.24 -7.63
N ASP A 129 -23.43 -5.79 -6.45
CA ASP A 129 -22.95 -5.24 -5.19
C ASP A 129 -21.53 -5.75 -4.91
N TYR A 130 -20.68 -4.84 -4.41
CA TYR A 130 -19.32 -5.16 -3.97
C TYR A 130 -19.12 -4.87 -2.48
N THR A 131 -19.87 -5.56 -1.63
CA THR A 131 -19.90 -5.32 -0.18
C THR A 131 -18.62 -5.71 0.58
N ARG A 132 -17.70 -6.43 -0.07
CA ARG A 132 -16.49 -6.98 0.58
C ARG A 132 -15.48 -5.93 1.00
N TYR A 133 -15.34 -4.85 0.22
CA TYR A 133 -14.36 -3.79 0.48
C TYR A 133 -15.05 -2.50 0.94
N TRP A 134 -14.27 -1.62 1.56
CA TRP A 134 -14.75 -0.31 1.96
C TRP A 134 -14.97 0.62 0.77
N HIS A 135 -14.21 0.46 -0.33
CA HIS A 135 -14.21 1.39 -1.47
C HIS A 135 -13.89 2.83 -1.05
N GLY A 136 -13.02 3.01 -0.06
CA GLY A 136 -12.64 4.31 0.48
C GLY A 136 -12.01 5.24 -0.56
N TYR A 137 -11.48 4.70 -1.65
CA TYR A 137 -10.99 5.49 -2.79
C TYR A 137 -12.08 6.40 -3.37
N LEU A 138 -13.36 6.07 -3.23
CA LEU A 138 -14.48 6.89 -3.69
C LEU A 138 -14.56 8.25 -2.99
N VAL A 139 -14.01 8.34 -1.77
CA VAL A 139 -13.88 9.62 -1.04
C VAL A 139 -13.03 10.62 -1.82
N LEU A 140 -12.10 10.13 -2.64
CA LEU A 140 -11.25 10.94 -3.51
C LEU A 140 -11.82 11.03 -4.92
N LEU A 141 -12.22 9.89 -5.50
CA LEU A 141 -12.62 9.83 -6.91
C LEU A 141 -13.93 10.57 -7.19
N LYS A 142 -14.95 10.46 -6.34
CA LYS A 142 -16.25 11.09 -6.62
C LYS A 142 -16.12 12.63 -6.65
N PRO A 143 -15.53 13.30 -5.64
CA PRO A 143 -15.27 14.73 -5.74
C PRO A 143 -14.40 15.12 -6.93
N PHE A 144 -13.41 14.30 -7.28
CA PHE A 144 -12.55 14.55 -8.42
C PHE A 144 -13.35 14.53 -9.74
N PHE A 145 -14.14 13.48 -9.97
CA PHE A 145 -14.94 13.33 -11.20
C PHE A 145 -16.13 14.31 -11.29
N LEU A 146 -16.45 15.06 -10.23
CA LEU A 146 -17.36 16.20 -10.36
C LEU A 146 -16.76 17.36 -11.16
N LEU A 147 -15.43 17.43 -11.25
CA LEU A 147 -14.71 18.58 -11.78
C LEU A 147 -13.81 18.25 -12.97
N PHE A 148 -13.33 17.01 -13.04
CA PHE A 148 -12.28 16.57 -13.95
C PHE A 148 -12.60 15.21 -14.56
N ASP A 149 -11.96 14.87 -15.67
CA ASP A 149 -12.13 13.57 -16.33
C ASP A 149 -11.07 12.53 -15.91
N TYR A 150 -11.10 11.35 -16.55
CA TYR A 150 -10.13 10.29 -16.26
C TYR A 150 -8.70 10.59 -16.78
N ALA A 151 -8.56 11.33 -17.88
CA ALA A 151 -7.25 11.71 -18.41
C ALA A 151 -6.58 12.73 -17.48
N ASP A 152 -7.34 13.70 -16.97
CA ASP A 152 -6.91 14.64 -15.94
C ASP A 152 -6.40 13.89 -14.71
N LEU A 153 -7.13 12.87 -14.23
CA LEU A 153 -6.72 12.06 -13.08
C LEU A 153 -5.30 11.48 -13.27
N ARG A 154 -5.03 10.94 -14.46
CA ARG A 154 -3.70 10.37 -14.79
C ARG A 154 -2.62 11.45 -14.77
N VAL A 155 -2.88 12.63 -15.32
CA VAL A 155 -1.93 13.76 -15.30
C VAL A 155 -1.68 14.24 -13.87
N PHE A 156 -2.73 14.43 -13.07
CA PHE A 156 -2.60 14.79 -11.66
C PHE A 156 -1.78 13.74 -10.90
N ASN A 157 -2.03 12.46 -11.14
CA ASN A 157 -1.29 11.38 -10.51
C ASN A 157 0.20 11.40 -10.87
N VAL A 158 0.57 11.72 -12.12
CA VAL A 158 1.97 11.89 -12.53
C VAL A 158 2.62 13.02 -11.72
N ILE A 159 1.96 14.18 -11.64
CA ILE A 159 2.48 15.35 -10.91
C ILE A 159 2.67 15.02 -9.43
N VAL A 160 1.65 14.45 -8.79
CA VAL A 160 1.68 14.09 -7.36
C VAL A 160 2.75 13.04 -7.09
N GLN A 161 2.87 12.02 -7.94
CA GLN A 161 3.90 10.99 -7.82
C GLN A 161 5.31 11.59 -7.85
N LEU A 162 5.62 12.40 -8.86
CA LEU A 162 6.94 13.00 -9.03
C LEU A 162 7.28 13.94 -7.86
N LEU A 163 6.32 14.78 -7.46
CA LEU A 163 6.48 15.69 -6.33
C LEU A 163 6.73 14.91 -5.04
N LEU A 164 5.98 13.84 -4.79
CA LEU A 164 6.09 13.06 -3.56
C LEU A 164 7.44 12.32 -3.48
N VAL A 165 7.90 11.71 -4.58
CA VAL A 165 9.23 11.09 -4.66
C VAL A 165 10.33 12.13 -4.40
N PHE A 166 10.23 13.32 -5.01
CA PHE A 166 11.18 14.41 -4.79
C PHE A 166 11.19 14.89 -3.33
N LEU A 167 10.02 15.08 -2.72
CA LEU A 167 9.90 15.51 -1.32
C LEU A 167 10.49 14.49 -0.34
N ILE A 168 10.31 13.19 -0.60
CA ILE A 168 10.89 12.12 0.21
C ILE A 168 12.41 12.07 0.03
N PHE A 169 12.90 12.14 -1.20
CA PHE A 169 14.35 12.24 -1.47
C PHE A 169 14.97 13.41 -0.71
N ARG A 170 14.38 14.60 -0.82
CA ARG A 170 14.84 15.80 -0.10
C ARG A 170 14.80 15.61 1.42
N ALA A 171 13.77 14.95 1.95
CA ALA A 171 13.65 14.70 3.39
C ALA A 171 14.75 13.75 3.89
N PHE A 172 15.06 12.68 3.16
CA PHE A 172 16.20 11.81 3.46
C PHE A 172 17.52 12.55 3.40
N SER A 173 17.80 13.28 2.31
CA SER A 173 19.05 14.01 2.14
C SER A 173 19.25 15.07 3.22
N LYS A 174 18.19 15.81 3.60
CA LYS A 174 18.25 16.78 4.72
C LYS A 174 18.54 16.10 6.06
N ALA A 175 18.05 14.87 6.26
CA ALA A 175 18.35 14.06 7.43
C ALA A 175 19.72 13.35 7.36
N GLY A 176 20.50 13.58 6.31
CA GLY A 176 21.82 12.99 6.09
C GLY A 176 21.80 11.58 5.49
N TYR A 177 20.65 11.05 5.10
CA TYR A 177 20.50 9.70 4.55
C TYR A 177 20.55 9.68 3.01
N GLU A 178 21.55 10.34 2.42
CA GLU A 178 21.61 10.54 0.97
C GLU A 178 21.71 9.24 0.16
N LEU A 179 22.53 8.27 0.60
CA LEU A 179 22.63 6.96 -0.04
C LEU A 179 21.32 6.18 0.06
N GLU A 180 20.63 6.25 1.20
CA GLU A 180 19.31 5.64 1.35
C GLU A 180 18.23 6.38 0.54
N ALA A 181 18.37 7.70 0.33
CA ALA A 181 17.49 8.47 -0.54
C ALA A 181 17.56 7.94 -1.98
N TRP A 182 18.77 7.69 -2.49
CA TRP A 182 18.96 7.03 -3.79
C TRP A 182 18.46 5.58 -3.77
N GLY A 183 18.67 4.86 -2.68
CA GLY A 183 18.11 3.51 -2.48
C GLY A 183 16.58 3.48 -2.55
N TYR A 184 15.91 4.51 -2.05
CA TYR A 184 14.45 4.68 -2.17
C TYR A 184 14.02 5.01 -3.61
N VAL A 185 14.70 5.94 -4.29
CA VAL A 185 14.39 6.24 -5.70
C VAL A 185 14.55 4.97 -6.55
N LEU A 186 15.61 4.21 -6.30
CA LEU A 186 15.87 2.95 -6.98
C LEU A 186 14.77 1.92 -6.71
N SER A 187 14.31 1.78 -5.47
CA SER A 187 13.20 0.86 -5.16
C SER A 187 11.89 1.26 -5.85
N VAL A 188 11.62 2.55 -6.01
CA VAL A 188 10.48 3.04 -6.81
C VAL A 188 10.61 2.65 -8.28
N LEU A 189 11.82 2.66 -8.86
CA LEU A 189 12.03 2.18 -10.25
C LEU A 189 11.65 0.70 -10.40
N PHE A 190 11.89 -0.14 -9.38
CA PHE A 190 11.48 -1.55 -9.34
C PHE A 190 9.97 -1.78 -9.27
N MET A 191 9.14 -0.73 -9.18
CA MET A 191 7.68 -0.82 -9.24
C MET A 191 7.10 -0.51 -10.65
N MET A 192 7.95 -0.22 -11.65
CA MET A 192 7.54 0.40 -12.92
C MET A 192 6.75 1.70 -12.70
N PRO A 193 7.38 2.79 -12.25
CA PRO A 193 6.66 3.99 -11.84
C PRO A 193 5.92 4.70 -12.99
N VAL A 194 6.25 4.39 -14.25
CA VAL A 194 5.56 4.93 -15.43
C VAL A 194 4.08 4.55 -15.44
N VAL A 195 3.71 3.37 -14.93
CA VAL A 195 2.33 2.88 -15.01
C VAL A 195 1.51 3.09 -13.74
N ILE A 196 2.17 3.35 -12.61
CA ILE A 196 1.49 3.65 -11.34
C ILE A 196 0.47 4.79 -11.50
N PRO A 197 0.81 5.97 -12.07
CA PRO A 197 -0.13 7.08 -12.13
C PRO A 197 -1.24 6.87 -13.17
N LEU A 198 -1.04 5.92 -14.09
CA LEU A 198 -1.97 5.59 -15.17
C LEU A 198 -3.06 4.60 -14.72
N SER A 199 -2.91 4.00 -13.54
CA SER A 199 -3.92 3.13 -12.93
C SER A 199 -4.30 3.59 -11.53
N ILE A 200 -5.61 3.75 -11.30
CA ILE A 200 -6.15 4.20 -10.02
C ILE A 200 -5.81 3.19 -8.93
N GLN A 201 -6.08 1.92 -9.21
CA GLN A 201 -5.80 0.78 -8.36
C GLN A 201 -4.33 0.75 -7.93
N PHE A 202 -3.39 1.00 -8.85
CA PHE A 202 -1.97 1.00 -8.50
C PHE A 202 -1.57 2.21 -7.66
N SER A 203 -2.18 3.37 -7.91
CA SER A 203 -1.84 4.64 -7.27
C SER A 203 -2.16 4.67 -5.76
N VAL A 204 -3.22 3.99 -5.32
CA VAL A 204 -3.72 4.05 -3.93
C VAL A 204 -2.65 3.67 -2.90
N ILE A 205 -2.09 2.46 -3.00
CA ILE A 205 -1.07 2.01 -2.03
C ILE A 205 0.24 2.76 -2.21
N PHE A 206 0.58 3.17 -3.44
CA PHE A 206 1.75 4.00 -3.68
C PHE A 206 1.67 5.31 -2.89
N TYR A 207 0.57 6.05 -2.99
CA TYR A 207 0.41 7.31 -2.26
C TYR A 207 0.32 7.09 -0.76
N LEU A 208 -0.46 6.12 -0.28
CA LEU A 208 -0.53 5.81 1.15
C LEU A 208 0.86 5.52 1.73
N THR A 209 1.64 4.67 1.06
CA THR A 209 2.99 4.30 1.49
C THR A 209 3.89 5.52 1.55
N ASN A 210 3.91 6.32 0.50
CA ASN A 210 4.82 7.45 0.38
C ASN A 210 4.43 8.64 1.27
N PHE A 211 3.15 8.93 1.47
CA PHE A 211 2.71 9.87 2.49
C PHE A 211 3.10 9.39 3.89
N SER A 212 2.97 8.10 4.17
CA SER A 212 3.38 7.52 5.46
C SER A 212 4.89 7.64 5.69
N VAL A 213 5.71 7.46 4.64
CA VAL A 213 7.16 7.69 4.70
C VAL A 213 7.46 9.16 4.94
N LEU A 214 6.83 10.08 4.20
CA LEU A 214 7.07 11.52 4.33
C LEU A 214 6.70 12.04 5.73
N VAL A 215 5.58 11.57 6.29
CA VAL A 215 5.16 11.90 7.67
C VAL A 215 6.17 11.36 8.66
N LEU A 216 6.64 10.11 8.52
CA LEU A 216 7.68 9.57 9.39
C LEU A 216 8.96 10.42 9.32
N LEU A 217 9.46 10.74 8.13
CA LEU A 217 10.69 11.52 7.98
C LEU A 217 10.59 12.93 8.59
N LYS A 218 9.39 13.53 8.61
CA LYS A 218 9.18 14.89 9.14
C LYS A 218 8.78 14.94 10.60
N ALA A 219 8.10 13.91 11.11
CA ALA A 219 7.45 13.94 12.43
C ALA A 219 7.86 12.77 13.34
N TYR A 220 8.93 12.03 13.01
CA TYR A 220 9.38 10.87 13.78
C TYR A 220 9.54 11.16 15.28
N ASP A 221 10.31 12.20 15.62
CA ASP A 221 10.60 12.51 17.03
C ASP A 221 9.31 12.82 17.80
N TRP A 222 8.41 13.60 17.22
CA TRP A 222 7.09 13.88 17.79
C TRP A 222 6.25 12.60 17.99
N ILE A 223 6.19 11.70 17.00
CA ILE A 223 5.44 10.43 17.11
C ILE A 223 6.01 9.55 18.24
N VAL A 224 7.34 9.52 18.38
CA VAL A 224 8.04 8.78 19.43
C VAL A 224 7.80 9.39 20.81
N GLU A 225 7.88 10.70 20.95
CA GLU A 225 7.59 11.45 22.17
C GLU A 225 6.15 11.20 22.66
N GLN A 226 5.20 11.18 21.73
CA GLN A 226 3.79 10.85 22.01
C GLN A 226 3.57 9.35 22.24
N ASN A 227 4.62 8.52 22.18
CA ASN A 227 4.56 7.07 22.32
C ASN A 227 3.47 6.46 21.42
N SER A 228 3.39 6.94 20.17
CA SER A 228 2.28 6.70 19.26
C SER A 228 2.67 5.88 18.02
N LEU A 229 3.88 5.33 17.96
CA LEU A 229 4.33 4.49 16.84
C LEU A 229 3.40 3.31 16.55
N LEU A 230 2.92 2.59 17.57
CA LEU A 230 1.97 1.49 17.37
C LEU A 230 0.66 1.99 16.74
N LEU A 231 0.11 3.09 17.24
CA LEU A 231 -1.12 3.68 16.71
C LEU A 231 -0.93 4.21 15.29
N TYR A 232 0.26 4.73 14.98
CA TYR A 232 0.62 5.17 13.64
C TYR A 232 0.61 4.01 12.64
N PHE A 233 1.24 2.88 12.97
CA PHE A 233 1.21 1.70 12.11
C PHE A 233 -0.18 1.06 12.02
N GLN A 234 -0.96 1.09 13.12
CA GLN A 234 -2.37 0.69 13.09
C GLN A 234 -3.17 1.56 12.10
N LEU A 235 -2.98 2.88 12.13
CA LEU A 235 -3.65 3.81 11.20
C LEU A 235 -3.27 3.51 9.75
N ILE A 236 -2.00 3.27 9.45
CA ILE A 236 -1.57 2.89 8.09
C ILE A 236 -2.28 1.61 7.64
N GLY A 237 -2.37 0.60 8.51
CA GLY A 237 -3.08 -0.65 8.22
C GLY A 237 -4.57 -0.42 7.97
N MET A 238 -5.23 0.41 8.79
CA MET A 238 -6.62 0.80 8.59
C MET A 238 -6.82 1.53 7.26
N CYS A 239 -5.95 2.49 6.93
CA CYS A 239 -6.00 3.21 5.65
C CYS A 239 -5.79 2.26 4.46
N ALA A 240 -4.84 1.33 4.55
CA ALA A 240 -4.64 0.32 3.50
C ALA A 240 -5.92 -0.49 3.29
N SER A 241 -6.52 -1.04 4.35
CA SER A 241 -7.79 -1.78 4.24
C SER A 241 -8.97 -0.95 3.73
N TYR A 242 -9.00 0.35 4.06
CA TYR A 242 -10.09 1.25 3.67
C TYR A 242 -10.03 1.64 2.19
N PHE A 243 -8.85 1.99 1.69
CA PHE A 243 -8.68 2.50 0.33
C PHE A 243 -8.38 1.40 -0.70
N ASP A 244 -7.71 0.33 -0.32
CA ASP A 244 -7.15 -0.67 -1.24
C ASP A 244 -8.09 -1.84 -1.52
N LEU A 245 -7.94 -2.43 -2.72
CA LEU A 245 -8.61 -3.66 -3.14
C LEU A 245 -7.63 -4.85 -3.19
N LEU A 246 -6.76 -4.96 -2.17
CA LEU A 246 -5.76 -6.01 -2.03
C LEU A 246 -4.67 -5.98 -3.12
N THR A 247 -4.13 -4.80 -3.44
CA THR A 247 -3.12 -4.66 -4.51
C THR A 247 -1.75 -5.19 -4.11
N TYR A 248 -1.00 -4.42 -3.34
CA TYR A 248 0.31 -4.76 -2.79
C TYR A 248 0.49 -4.11 -1.40
N PRO A 249 -0.46 -4.33 -0.46
CA PRO A 249 -0.52 -3.60 0.82
C PRO A 249 0.73 -3.77 1.69
N THR A 250 1.55 -4.80 1.43
CA THR A 250 2.86 -5.01 2.05
C THR A 250 3.79 -3.81 1.94
N ALA A 251 3.72 -3.02 0.85
CA ALA A 251 4.52 -1.80 0.70
C ALA A 251 4.20 -0.78 1.80
N SER A 252 2.93 -0.64 2.19
CA SER A 252 2.49 0.28 3.24
C SER A 252 3.00 -0.10 4.64
N LEU A 253 3.39 -1.35 4.85
CA LEU A 253 4.04 -1.81 6.07
C LEU A 253 5.57 -1.72 5.94
N GLY A 254 6.11 -2.36 4.91
CA GLY A 254 7.53 -2.64 4.75
C GLY A 254 8.37 -1.39 4.57
N VAL A 255 7.98 -0.48 3.67
CA VAL A 255 8.76 0.73 3.39
C VAL A 255 8.81 1.66 4.63
N PRO A 256 7.70 1.92 5.35
CA PRO A 256 7.76 2.62 6.63
C PRO A 256 8.60 1.92 7.70
N LEU A 257 8.60 0.59 7.78
CA LEU A 257 9.45 -0.15 8.71
C LEU A 257 10.95 0.04 8.41
N VAL A 258 11.35 0.03 7.14
CA VAL A 258 12.73 0.36 6.75
C VAL A 258 13.09 1.76 7.26
N CYS A 259 12.19 2.74 7.12
CA CYS A 259 12.41 4.09 7.65
C CYS A 259 12.57 4.11 9.18
N ILE A 260 11.77 3.33 9.92
CA ILE A 260 11.92 3.19 11.38
C ILE A 260 13.30 2.63 11.76
N LEU A 261 13.80 1.66 11.00
CA LEU A 261 15.14 1.09 11.21
C LEU A 261 16.26 2.10 10.94
N LEU A 262 16.05 3.03 10.00
CA LEU A 262 16.98 4.12 9.70
C LEU A 262 16.96 5.22 10.76
N LEU A 263 15.78 5.68 11.18
CA LEU A 263 15.59 6.79 12.12
C LEU A 263 15.89 6.38 13.58
N GLY A 264 15.65 5.11 13.90
CA GLY A 264 16.00 4.47 15.17
C GLY A 264 17.39 3.82 15.19
N ALA A 265 18.33 4.29 14.35
CA ALA A 265 19.63 3.63 14.14
C ALA A 265 20.42 3.35 15.44
N ASP A 266 20.33 4.24 16.43
CA ASP A 266 21.08 4.16 17.70
C ASP A 266 20.61 3.03 18.64
N ARG A 267 19.56 2.29 18.28
CA ARG A 267 19.05 1.16 19.08
C ARG A 267 19.79 -0.13 18.74
N ASP A 268 19.93 -1.01 19.73
CA ASP A 268 20.47 -2.35 19.54
C ASP A 268 19.60 -3.19 18.58
N SER A 269 20.21 -4.17 17.91
CA SER A 269 19.54 -5.01 16.91
C SER A 269 18.33 -5.76 17.46
N TRP A 270 18.36 -6.20 18.71
CA TRP A 270 17.21 -6.90 19.31
C TRP A 270 16.02 -5.97 19.53
N THR A 271 16.26 -4.73 19.97
CA THR A 271 15.21 -3.71 20.05
C THR A 271 14.65 -3.36 18.66
N LYS A 272 15.49 -3.31 17.62
CA LYS A 272 15.05 -3.13 16.22
C LYS A 272 14.12 -4.27 15.79
N VAL A 273 14.49 -5.53 16.05
CA VAL A 273 13.63 -6.71 15.76
C VAL A 273 12.29 -6.64 16.50
N LYS A 274 12.30 -6.34 17.80
CA LYS A 274 11.06 -6.16 18.59
C LYS A 274 10.15 -5.07 18.02
N ASN A 275 10.73 -3.95 17.58
CA ASN A 275 9.98 -2.89 16.93
C ASN A 275 9.35 -3.38 15.61
N VAL A 276 10.12 -4.06 14.76
CA VAL A 276 9.60 -4.64 13.50
C VAL A 276 8.39 -5.53 13.78
N VAL A 277 8.50 -6.47 14.73
CA VAL A 277 7.40 -7.38 15.08
C VAL A 277 6.19 -6.62 15.64
N SER A 278 6.38 -5.76 16.64
CA SER A 278 5.27 -5.07 17.31
C SER A 278 4.53 -4.09 16.40
N LEU A 279 5.25 -3.36 15.53
CA LEU A 279 4.66 -2.46 14.56
C LEU A 279 3.93 -3.24 13.45
N SER A 280 4.46 -4.38 13.02
CA SER A 280 3.78 -5.27 12.06
C SER A 280 2.49 -5.84 12.62
N VAL A 281 2.47 -6.27 13.88
CA VAL A 281 1.25 -6.74 14.56
C VAL A 281 0.23 -5.60 14.66
N SER A 282 0.67 -4.38 14.99
CA SER A 282 -0.22 -3.22 15.07
C SER A 282 -0.84 -2.85 13.72
N TRP A 283 -0.03 -2.87 12.65
CA TRP A 283 -0.50 -2.67 11.28
C TRP A 283 -1.48 -3.77 10.86
N GLY A 284 -1.15 -5.05 11.12
CA GLY A 284 -2.01 -6.18 10.79
C GLY A 284 -3.33 -6.14 11.53
N PHE A 285 -3.32 -5.74 12.81
CA PHE A 285 -4.55 -5.49 13.58
C PHE A 285 -5.38 -4.37 12.94
N GLY A 286 -4.78 -3.23 12.60
CA GLY A 286 -5.48 -2.14 11.93
C GLY A 286 -6.10 -2.56 10.59
N TYR A 287 -5.34 -3.27 9.77
CA TYR A 287 -5.78 -3.78 8.46
C TYR A 287 -6.93 -4.77 8.60
N GLY A 288 -6.76 -5.83 9.39
CA GLY A 288 -7.77 -6.87 9.55
C GLY A 288 -9.03 -6.38 10.28
N ALA A 289 -8.87 -5.56 11.31
CA ALA A 289 -10.01 -5.06 12.08
C ALA A 289 -10.83 -4.02 11.30
N MET A 290 -10.19 -3.22 10.44
CA MET A 290 -10.92 -2.30 9.56
C MET A 290 -11.80 -3.07 8.56
N TRP A 291 -11.26 -4.13 7.93
CA TRP A 291 -12.05 -5.04 7.08
C TRP A 291 -13.21 -5.70 7.83
N ALA A 292 -12.94 -6.25 9.02
CA ALA A 292 -14.00 -6.84 9.85
C ALA A 292 -15.10 -5.81 10.17
N GLY A 293 -14.72 -4.55 10.40
CA GLY A 293 -15.64 -3.43 10.56
C GLY A 293 -16.61 -3.27 9.37
N LYS A 294 -16.13 -3.41 8.13
CA LYS A 294 -16.99 -3.37 6.92
C LYS A 294 -18.01 -4.49 6.97
N TRP A 295 -17.57 -5.73 7.22
CA TRP A 295 -18.45 -6.89 7.12
C TRP A 295 -19.49 -6.90 8.22
N ILE A 296 -19.11 -6.55 9.45
CA ILE A 296 -20.04 -6.42 10.57
C ILE A 296 -21.08 -5.33 10.26
N LEU A 297 -20.63 -4.14 9.85
CA LEU A 297 -21.53 -3.02 9.55
C LEU A 297 -22.48 -3.36 8.39
N SER A 298 -21.96 -3.91 7.29
CA SER A 298 -22.76 -4.33 6.14
C SER A 298 -23.77 -5.41 6.50
N THR A 299 -23.40 -6.42 7.28
CA THR A 299 -24.35 -7.46 7.71
C THR A 299 -25.47 -6.90 8.59
N LEU A 300 -25.15 -5.97 9.49
CA LEU A 300 -26.16 -5.35 10.35
C LEU A 300 -27.11 -4.44 9.58
N VAL A 301 -26.59 -3.62 8.66
CA VAL A 301 -27.38 -2.63 7.91
C VAL A 301 -28.15 -3.26 6.75
N LEU A 302 -27.48 -4.07 5.93
CA LEU A 302 -28.07 -4.68 4.73
C LEU A 302 -28.90 -5.92 5.04
N ARG A 303 -28.80 -6.45 6.27
CA ARG A 303 -29.46 -7.70 6.71
C ARG A 303 -29.13 -8.90 5.81
N ASP A 304 -27.90 -8.91 5.28
CA ASP A 304 -27.36 -9.96 4.43
C ASP A 304 -26.08 -10.56 5.04
N ASN A 305 -25.77 -11.80 4.69
CA ASN A 305 -24.63 -12.54 5.23
C ASN A 305 -23.31 -12.19 4.52
N VAL A 306 -22.96 -10.90 4.53
CA VAL A 306 -21.72 -10.37 3.98
C VAL A 306 -20.50 -11.01 4.65
N MET A 307 -20.56 -11.33 5.94
CA MET A 307 -19.48 -12.03 6.65
C MET A 307 -19.18 -13.41 6.04
N ALA A 308 -20.20 -14.23 5.74
CA ALA A 308 -19.98 -15.53 5.10
C ALA A 308 -19.39 -15.39 3.69
N ASN A 309 -19.83 -14.40 2.91
CA ASN A 309 -19.24 -14.10 1.61
C ASN A 309 -17.78 -13.66 1.72
N ALA A 310 -17.46 -12.80 2.70
CA ALA A 310 -16.10 -12.34 2.92
C ALA A 310 -15.16 -13.48 3.32
N LEU A 311 -15.59 -14.34 4.26
CA LEU A 311 -14.78 -15.47 4.71
C LEU A 311 -14.50 -16.49 3.60
N SER A 312 -15.50 -16.81 2.78
CA SER A 312 -15.29 -17.73 1.65
C SER A 312 -14.31 -17.17 0.63
N GLN A 313 -14.35 -15.86 0.38
CA GLN A 313 -13.39 -15.18 -0.50
C GLN A 313 -11.99 -15.13 0.10
N ILE A 314 -11.83 -14.88 1.40
CA ILE A 314 -10.50 -14.95 2.05
C ILE A 314 -9.91 -16.34 1.92
N LEU A 315 -10.71 -17.40 2.15
CA LEU A 315 -10.25 -18.77 2.01
C LEU A 315 -9.82 -19.08 0.58
N LEU A 316 -10.58 -18.62 -0.42
CA LEU A 316 -10.22 -18.75 -1.83
C LEU A 316 -8.92 -18.00 -2.15
N ARG A 317 -8.80 -16.73 -1.75
CA ARG A 317 -7.63 -15.87 -2.03
C ARG A 317 -6.37 -16.33 -1.30
N ALA A 318 -6.52 -16.94 -0.13
CA ALA A 318 -5.44 -17.54 0.65
C ALA A 318 -5.12 -18.98 0.22
N SER A 319 -5.99 -19.62 -0.57
CA SER A 319 -5.74 -20.98 -1.06
C SER A 319 -4.51 -21.01 -1.97
N HIS A 320 -4.01 -22.21 -2.24
CA HIS A 320 -2.96 -22.44 -3.23
C HIS A 320 -3.55 -23.28 -4.34
N THR A 321 -4.63 -22.80 -4.93
CA THR A 321 -5.35 -23.48 -6.02
C THR A 321 -5.80 -22.45 -7.04
N GLN A 322 -5.52 -22.70 -8.32
CA GLN A 322 -5.93 -21.86 -9.44
C GLN A 322 -6.56 -22.75 -10.51
N ASN A 323 -7.80 -22.47 -10.90
CA ASN A 323 -8.54 -23.26 -11.90
C ASN A 323 -8.55 -24.78 -11.64
N GLY A 324 -8.54 -25.19 -10.36
CA GLY A 324 -8.51 -26.60 -9.95
C GLY A 324 -7.10 -27.20 -9.83
N GLU A 325 -6.06 -26.49 -10.26
CA GLU A 325 -4.67 -26.94 -10.14
C GLU A 325 -4.04 -26.46 -8.83
N ARG A 326 -3.23 -27.32 -8.20
CA ARG A 326 -2.52 -26.99 -6.96
C ARG A 326 -1.28 -26.15 -7.26
N LEU A 327 -1.20 -24.99 -6.62
CA LEU A 327 -0.03 -24.12 -6.65
C LEU A 327 0.92 -24.46 -5.50
N THR A 328 2.21 -24.26 -5.70
CA THR A 328 3.18 -24.19 -4.61
C THR A 328 3.46 -22.73 -4.23
N VAL A 329 3.98 -22.55 -3.01
CA VAL A 329 4.47 -21.23 -2.56
C VAL A 329 5.59 -20.74 -3.50
N LEU A 330 6.44 -21.64 -3.98
CA LEU A 330 7.51 -21.30 -4.90
C LEU A 330 6.96 -20.82 -6.25
N ASP A 331 5.92 -21.45 -6.79
CA ASP A 331 5.27 -21.00 -8.03
C ASP A 331 4.76 -19.56 -7.87
N THR A 332 4.14 -19.25 -6.74
CA THR A 332 3.64 -17.91 -6.43
C THR A 332 4.78 -16.88 -6.33
N TRP A 333 5.88 -17.25 -5.69
CA TRP A 333 7.07 -16.38 -5.59
C TRP A 333 7.69 -16.12 -6.96
N LEU A 334 7.92 -17.16 -7.75
CA LEU A 334 8.48 -17.06 -9.10
C LEU A 334 7.58 -16.21 -10.00
N ARG A 335 6.25 -16.41 -9.92
CA ARG A 335 5.27 -15.65 -10.68
C ARG A 335 5.31 -14.14 -10.40
N ASN A 336 5.64 -13.74 -9.17
CA ASN A 336 5.82 -12.33 -8.81
C ASN A 336 7.21 -11.80 -9.16
N VAL A 337 8.24 -12.64 -9.15
CA VAL A 337 9.62 -12.23 -9.46
C VAL A 337 9.88 -12.18 -10.97
N GLU A 338 9.09 -12.88 -11.79
CA GLU A 338 9.32 -13.02 -13.24
C GLU A 338 9.45 -11.67 -13.98
N PHE A 339 8.78 -10.63 -13.50
CA PHE A 339 8.87 -9.27 -14.04
C PHE A 339 10.31 -8.73 -14.03
N TYR A 340 11.12 -9.12 -13.05
CA TYR A 340 12.50 -8.68 -12.92
C TYR A 340 13.48 -9.39 -13.88
N PHE A 341 13.00 -10.33 -14.69
CA PHE A 341 13.76 -10.92 -15.79
C PHE A 341 13.66 -10.11 -17.10
N GLU A 342 12.86 -9.05 -17.15
CA GLU A 342 12.90 -8.11 -18.26
C GLU A 342 14.25 -7.38 -18.30
N LYS A 343 14.81 -7.17 -19.50
CA LYS A 343 16.16 -6.61 -19.70
C LYS A 343 16.45 -5.33 -18.90
N PRO A 344 15.53 -4.33 -18.82
CA PRO A 344 15.78 -3.12 -18.03
C PRO A 344 16.00 -3.41 -16.54
N TYR A 345 15.23 -4.34 -15.95
CA TYR A 345 15.43 -4.73 -14.56
C TYR A 345 16.70 -5.54 -14.36
N LEU A 346 17.07 -6.41 -15.29
CA LEU A 346 18.33 -7.15 -15.21
C LEU A 346 19.55 -6.20 -15.19
N ILE A 347 19.53 -5.14 -16.00
CA ILE A 347 20.55 -4.09 -15.96
C ILE A 347 20.56 -3.42 -14.59
N LEU A 348 19.38 -3.04 -14.08
CA LEU A 348 19.25 -2.39 -12.78
C LEU A 348 19.76 -3.28 -11.63
N ILE A 349 19.43 -4.58 -11.65
CA ILE A 349 19.91 -5.59 -10.71
C ILE A 349 21.43 -5.72 -10.80
N ALA A 350 21.99 -5.80 -12.00
CA ALA A 350 23.44 -5.89 -12.18
C ALA A 350 24.16 -4.67 -11.57
N LEU A 351 23.61 -3.47 -11.75
CA LEU A 351 24.12 -2.23 -11.13
C LEU A 351 24.00 -2.28 -9.59
N CYS A 352 22.86 -2.73 -9.06
CA CYS A 352 22.67 -2.90 -7.61
C CYS A 352 23.70 -3.88 -7.03
N LEU A 353 23.89 -5.02 -7.68
CA LEU A 353 24.86 -6.04 -7.27
C LEU A 353 26.29 -5.50 -7.33
N ALA A 354 26.65 -4.79 -8.40
CA ALA A 354 27.95 -4.16 -8.52
C ALA A 354 28.23 -3.17 -7.36
N ALA A 355 27.23 -2.36 -7.00
CA ALA A 355 27.32 -1.47 -5.83
C ALA A 355 27.47 -2.25 -4.52
N VAL A 356 26.70 -3.32 -4.31
CA VAL A 356 26.85 -4.17 -3.11
C VAL A 356 28.25 -4.78 -3.04
N PHE A 357 28.76 -5.37 -4.13
CA PHE A 357 30.09 -5.97 -4.17
C PHE A 357 31.18 -4.92 -3.91
N ALA A 358 31.13 -3.77 -4.57
CA ALA A 358 32.07 -2.68 -4.34
C ALA A 358 32.06 -2.20 -2.87
N GLY A 359 30.87 -2.10 -2.25
CA GLY A 359 30.71 -1.81 -0.83
C GLY A 359 31.37 -2.86 0.07
N ILE A 360 31.16 -4.16 -0.22
CA ILE A 360 31.80 -5.26 0.52
C ILE A 360 33.33 -5.19 0.39
N PHE A 361 33.86 -4.93 -0.80
CA PHE A 361 35.32 -4.80 -1.02
C PHE A 361 35.91 -3.61 -0.25
N ARG A 362 35.20 -2.48 -0.18
CA ARG A 362 35.61 -1.29 0.58
C ARG A 362 35.58 -1.53 2.10
N SER A 363 34.56 -2.26 2.59
CA SER A 363 34.22 -2.33 4.01
C SER A 363 34.55 -3.67 4.67
N ARG A 364 35.58 -4.37 4.16
CA ARG A 364 36.00 -5.69 4.67
C ARG A 364 36.22 -5.73 6.18
N GLY A 365 36.74 -4.65 6.76
CA GLY A 365 37.02 -4.55 8.20
C GLY A 365 35.80 -4.40 9.10
N GLN A 366 34.65 -3.98 8.56
CA GLN A 366 33.40 -3.72 9.30
C GLN A 366 32.25 -4.64 8.88
N LEU A 367 32.53 -5.66 8.07
CA LEU A 367 31.51 -6.52 7.47
C LEU A 367 30.71 -7.30 8.52
N ALA A 368 31.37 -7.75 9.59
CA ALA A 368 30.69 -8.48 10.68
C ALA A 368 29.62 -7.61 11.35
N ASP A 369 29.94 -6.36 11.65
CA ASP A 369 29.02 -5.40 12.25
C ASP A 369 27.86 -5.11 11.28
N VAL A 370 28.16 -4.84 10.00
CA VAL A 370 27.12 -4.62 8.98
C VAL A 370 26.19 -5.82 8.86
N CYS A 371 26.70 -7.06 8.91
CA CYS A 371 25.88 -8.27 8.86
C CYS A 371 24.90 -8.36 10.03
N ILE A 372 25.35 -8.13 11.26
CA ILE A 372 24.49 -8.14 12.45
C ILE A 372 23.43 -7.04 12.36
N ASP A 373 23.84 -5.85 11.92
CA ASP A 373 22.97 -4.69 11.81
C ASP A 373 21.99 -4.78 10.63
N SER A 374 22.22 -5.71 9.70
CA SER A 374 21.35 -6.00 8.56
C SER A 374 20.19 -6.94 8.91
N ILE A 375 20.27 -7.70 10.00
CA ILE A 375 19.23 -8.68 10.38
C ILE A 375 17.83 -8.05 10.42
N PRO A 376 17.59 -6.89 11.05
CA PRO A 376 16.27 -6.28 11.06
C PRO A 376 15.78 -5.87 9.66
N PHE A 377 16.69 -5.46 8.76
CA PHE A 377 16.34 -5.12 7.38
C PHE A 377 15.97 -6.37 6.58
N LEU A 378 16.70 -7.49 6.76
CA LEU A 378 16.38 -8.76 6.12
C LEU A 378 15.00 -9.29 6.55
N LEU A 379 14.63 -9.14 7.82
CA LEU A 379 13.28 -9.48 8.29
C LEU A 379 12.18 -8.69 7.58
N VAL A 380 12.44 -7.42 7.26
CA VAL A 380 11.50 -6.59 6.48
C VAL A 380 11.54 -6.99 5.00
N ALA A 381 12.72 -7.30 4.47
CA ALA A 381 12.91 -7.67 3.07
C ALA A 381 12.16 -8.95 2.67
N VAL A 382 11.94 -9.88 3.60
CA VAL A 382 11.19 -11.13 3.34
C VAL A 382 9.67 -10.96 3.42
N MET A 383 9.15 -9.82 3.90
CA MET A 383 7.71 -9.62 4.10
C MET A 383 6.85 -9.81 2.83
N PRO A 384 7.25 -9.33 1.63
CA PRO A 384 6.49 -9.60 0.42
C PRO A 384 6.33 -11.10 0.13
N PHE A 385 7.38 -11.90 0.35
CA PHE A 385 7.33 -13.36 0.16
C PHE A 385 6.43 -14.05 1.19
N MET A 386 6.44 -13.58 2.44
CA MET A 386 5.51 -14.04 3.47
C MET A 386 4.07 -13.74 3.07
N TRP A 387 3.79 -12.55 2.52
CA TRP A 387 2.48 -12.20 2.02
C TRP A 387 2.04 -13.10 0.86
N TYR A 388 2.92 -13.35 -0.11
CA TYR A 388 2.63 -14.25 -1.23
C TYR A 388 2.34 -15.68 -0.75
N ALA A 389 2.99 -16.14 0.32
CA ALA A 389 2.69 -17.44 0.91
C ALA A 389 1.32 -17.48 1.61
N LEU A 390 0.90 -16.37 2.24
CA LEU A 390 -0.38 -16.25 2.95
C LEU A 390 -1.57 -16.01 1.99
N ALA A 391 -1.33 -15.28 0.89
CA ALA A 391 -2.31 -14.92 -0.12
C ALA A 391 -1.94 -15.57 -1.47
N GLY A 392 -1.80 -16.90 -1.48
CA GLY A 392 -1.24 -17.69 -2.59
C GLY A 392 -1.96 -17.48 -3.91
N GLN A 393 -3.23 -17.89 -3.99
CA GLN A 393 -4.07 -17.76 -5.17
C GLN A 393 -4.14 -16.30 -5.63
N HIS A 394 -4.34 -15.36 -4.69
CA HIS A 394 -4.41 -13.95 -5.02
C HIS A 394 -3.12 -13.42 -5.65
N SER A 395 -1.96 -13.73 -5.05
CA SER A 395 -0.67 -13.23 -5.52
C SER A 395 -0.20 -13.93 -6.79
N TYR A 396 -0.66 -15.15 -7.05
CA TYR A 396 -0.41 -15.86 -8.30
C TYR A 396 -1.27 -15.31 -9.43
N GLU A 397 -2.58 -15.18 -9.19
CA GLU A 397 -3.54 -14.63 -10.16
C GLU A 397 -3.17 -13.20 -10.53
N HIS A 398 -2.96 -12.34 -9.55
CA HIS A 398 -2.80 -10.89 -9.74
C HIS A 398 -1.35 -10.41 -9.80
N HIS A 399 -0.46 -11.28 -10.24
CA HIS A 399 0.99 -11.08 -10.22
C HIS A 399 1.46 -9.78 -10.89
N TRP A 400 0.74 -9.30 -11.92
CA TRP A 400 1.06 -8.06 -12.65
C TRP A 400 0.93 -6.78 -11.83
N PHE A 401 0.32 -6.83 -10.63
CA PHE A 401 0.38 -5.74 -9.68
C PHE A 401 0.88 -6.09 -8.30
N THR A 402 0.77 -7.35 -7.87
CA THR A 402 1.25 -7.75 -6.55
C THR A 402 2.77 -7.69 -6.47
N PHE A 403 3.49 -7.87 -7.59
CA PHE A 403 4.97 -7.79 -7.62
C PHE A 403 5.52 -6.46 -7.09
N ARG A 404 4.74 -5.37 -7.20
CA ARG A 404 5.13 -4.04 -6.72
C ARG A 404 5.39 -4.00 -5.20
N GLY A 405 4.87 -4.97 -4.45
CA GLY A 405 5.19 -5.17 -3.03
C GLY A 405 6.69 -5.43 -2.77
N LEU A 406 7.43 -5.93 -3.77
CA LEU A 406 8.88 -6.15 -3.72
C LEU A 406 9.69 -4.85 -3.59
N VAL A 407 9.07 -3.67 -3.74
CA VAL A 407 9.67 -2.38 -3.34
C VAL A 407 10.23 -2.43 -1.91
N THR A 408 9.56 -3.16 -1.03
CA THR A 408 10.00 -3.40 0.36
C THR A 408 11.35 -4.12 0.40
N THR A 409 11.46 -5.22 -0.35
CA THR A 409 12.68 -6.02 -0.45
C THR A 409 13.82 -5.19 -1.02
N VAL A 410 13.57 -4.51 -2.16
CA VAL A 410 14.58 -3.68 -2.82
C VAL A 410 15.04 -2.55 -1.89
N PHE A 411 14.11 -1.83 -1.25
CA PHE A 411 14.48 -0.71 -0.39
C PHE A 411 15.28 -1.16 0.84
N ALA A 412 14.88 -2.26 1.48
CA ALA A 412 15.62 -2.82 2.61
C ALA A 412 17.05 -3.25 2.20
N CYS A 413 17.19 -3.92 1.06
CA CYS A 413 18.49 -4.32 0.50
C CYS A 413 19.36 -3.11 0.14
N MET A 414 18.78 -2.06 -0.44
CA MET A 414 19.52 -0.84 -0.76
C MET A 414 19.95 -0.06 0.49
N CYS A 415 19.18 -0.12 1.58
CA CYS A 415 19.61 0.42 2.87
C CYS A 415 20.77 -0.39 3.48
N ILE A 416 20.78 -1.72 3.32
CA ILE A 416 21.93 -2.56 3.69
C ILE A 416 23.15 -2.16 2.85
N CYS A 417 22.98 -2.01 1.54
CA CYS A 417 24.04 -1.57 0.64
C CYS A 417 24.62 -0.20 1.07
N ALA A 418 23.76 0.79 1.36
CA ALA A 418 24.18 2.10 1.82
C ALA A 418 25.05 2.06 3.09
N ARG A 419 24.77 1.12 4.01
CA ARG A 419 25.58 0.92 5.23
C ARG A 419 27.00 0.44 4.94
N LEU A 420 27.21 -0.32 3.87
CA LEU A 420 28.56 -0.73 3.44
C LEU A 420 29.43 0.46 3.02
N TYR A 421 28.85 1.63 2.77
CA TYR A 421 29.59 2.84 2.36
C TYR A 421 29.73 3.87 3.48
N ARG A 422 29.19 3.58 4.67
CA ARG A 422 29.34 4.47 5.82
C ARG A 422 30.69 4.20 6.50
N ASP A 423 31.48 5.25 6.68
CA ASP A 423 32.66 5.21 7.53
C ASP A 423 32.25 5.42 9.01
N ALA A 424 32.92 4.75 9.95
CA ALA A 424 32.64 4.86 11.40
C ALA A 424 32.64 6.32 11.93
N ASN A 425 33.41 7.22 11.30
CA ASN A 425 33.48 8.64 11.66
C ASN A 425 32.24 9.47 11.25
N MET A 426 31.50 9.05 10.20
CA MET A 426 30.25 9.71 9.81
C MET A 426 29.13 9.42 10.80
N GLU A 427 29.12 8.25 11.43
CA GLU A 427 28.14 7.87 12.45
C GLU A 427 28.34 8.70 13.74
N TYR A 428 29.60 8.93 14.13
CA TYR A 428 29.96 9.82 15.25
C TYR A 428 29.52 11.27 15.02
N SER A 429 29.68 11.79 13.80
CA SER A 429 29.28 13.16 13.45
C SER A 429 27.76 13.36 13.50
N ARG A 430 26.97 12.34 13.11
CA ARG A 430 25.50 12.38 13.22
C ARG A 430 25.00 12.34 14.66
N ARG A 431 25.68 11.59 15.55
CA ARG A 431 25.40 11.60 17.00
C ARG A 431 25.51 13.02 17.58
N ARG A 432 26.45 13.82 17.08
CA ARG A 432 26.62 15.22 17.49
C ARG A 432 25.52 16.14 16.94
N PHE A 433 25.09 15.95 15.69
CA PHE A 433 24.00 16.73 15.09
C PHE A 433 22.62 16.45 15.69
N ARG A 434 22.29 15.21 16.08
CA ARG A 434 21.04 14.91 16.81
C ARG A 434 21.01 15.48 18.22
N ASN A 435 22.16 15.51 18.91
CA ASN A 435 22.26 16.03 20.28
C ASN A 435 22.42 17.56 20.34
N GLY A 436 22.88 18.19 19.25
CA GLY A 436 22.94 19.64 19.10
C GLY A 436 21.63 20.19 18.56
N GLY A 437 20.56 20.01 19.33
CA GLY A 437 19.17 20.29 18.95
C GLY A 437 18.95 21.55 18.14
N PHE A 438 17.98 21.47 17.22
CA PHE A 438 17.36 22.63 16.60
C PHE A 438 16.99 23.65 17.68
N ARG A 439 17.73 24.76 17.70
CA ARG A 439 17.18 26.05 18.11
C ARG A 439 16.46 26.68 16.93
#